data_AF-A0A7S4W971-F1
#
_entry.id   AF-A0A7S4W971-F1
#
_cell.length_a   1.000
_cell.length_b   1.000
_cell.length_c   1.000
_cell.angle_alpha   90.00
_cell.angle_beta   90.00
_cell.angle_gamma   90.00
#
_symmetry.space_group_name_H-M   'P 1'
#
loop_
_entity.id
_entity.type
_entity.pdbx_description
1 polymer ?
#
loop_
_entity_poly.entity_id
_entity_poly.type
_entity_poly.pdbx_seq_one_letter_code
_entity_poly.pdbx_strand_id
1 'polypeptide(L)'
;ELKKKIQEGAFVTGKFDQYNSGEPLSAISQAFGELCRMIVKKGATLCKEIEAVLRAELQNEVYLLTQIIPDLKEVINQETEHAEASDDATSEARQVRLNYAFRIFVRTMSFHFSPLVLCLDDLQWADTLSLNTIELLLSDVQNKCSLMIIGCYRSNEVEGNHV
;
A
#
# COMPACT_ATOMS: atom_id res chain seq x y z
N GLU A 1 -6.98 25.55 -22.17
CA GLU A 1 -5.59 25.17 -21.85
C GLU A 1 -5.58 24.24 -20.65
N LEU A 2 -5.20 22.98 -20.82
CA LEU A 2 -5.07 22.01 -19.72
C LEU A 2 -3.73 22.26 -19.02
N LYS A 3 -3.72 23.13 -17.99
CA LYS A 3 -2.62 23.18 -17.04
C LYS A 3 -2.64 21.87 -16.24
N LYS A 4 -1.93 20.86 -16.72
CA LYS A 4 -1.62 19.66 -15.92
C LYS A 4 -0.81 20.16 -14.72
N LYS A 5 -1.43 20.21 -13.54
CA LYS A 5 -0.74 20.48 -12.28
C LYS A 5 0.36 19.41 -12.20
N ILE A 6 1.63 19.80 -12.31
CA ILE A 6 2.75 18.87 -12.15
C ILE A 6 2.73 18.47 -10.68
N GLN A 7 2.14 17.32 -10.39
CA GLN A 7 2.22 16.72 -9.07
C GLN A 7 3.64 16.16 -8.92
N GLU A 8 4.19 16.31 -7.73
CA GLU A 8 5.49 15.76 -7.39
C GLU A 8 5.36 14.23 -7.32
N GLY A 9 6.17 13.50 -8.09
CA GLY A 9 6.18 12.05 -8.02
C GLY A 9 6.74 11.54 -6.68
N ALA A 10 6.48 10.28 -6.37
CA ALA A 10 7.11 9.60 -5.24
C ALA A 10 7.81 8.33 -5.71
N PHE A 11 8.96 8.04 -5.12
CA PHE A 11 9.70 6.81 -5.30
C PHE A 11 9.90 6.20 -3.92
N VAL A 12 9.38 5.00 -3.70
CA VAL A 12 9.48 4.30 -2.42
C VAL A 12 9.96 2.88 -2.62
N THR A 13 10.66 2.37 -1.63
CA THR A 13 11.36 1.08 -1.73
C THR A 13 10.93 0.10 -0.65
N GLY A 14 10.79 -1.15 -1.04
CA GLY A 14 10.54 -2.29 -0.16
C GLY A 14 11.45 -3.43 -0.51
N LYS A 15 11.90 -4.20 0.48
CA LYS A 15 12.74 -5.37 0.26
C LYS A 15 12.18 -6.58 0.98
N PHE A 16 12.01 -7.69 0.27
CA PHE A 16 11.68 -8.96 0.88
C PHE A 16 12.94 -9.59 1.50
N ASP A 17 12.80 -10.18 2.68
CA ASP A 17 13.90 -10.83 3.40
C ASP A 17 13.58 -12.29 3.65
N GLN A 18 14.49 -13.18 3.23
CA GLN A 18 14.40 -14.62 3.42
C GLN A 18 14.25 -15.04 4.89
N TYR A 19 14.80 -14.27 5.83
CA TYR A 19 14.75 -14.56 7.27
C TYR A 19 13.53 -13.95 7.96
N ASN A 20 12.82 -13.06 7.28
CA ASN A 20 11.65 -12.35 7.81
C ASN A 20 10.34 -12.83 7.15
N SER A 21 10.35 -14.06 6.61
CA SER A 21 9.28 -14.71 5.84
C SER A 21 7.99 -14.97 6.64
N GLY A 22 7.91 -14.55 7.90
CA GLY A 22 6.73 -14.68 8.74
C GLY A 22 5.76 -13.50 8.68
N GLU A 23 6.19 -12.31 8.24
CA GLU A 23 5.34 -11.11 8.18
C GLU A 23 4.82 -10.86 6.76
N PRO A 24 3.53 -11.13 6.47
CA PRO A 24 2.96 -10.89 5.15
C PRO A 24 3.03 -9.41 4.78
N LEU A 25 3.21 -9.12 3.49
CA LEU A 25 3.23 -7.75 2.97
C LEU A 25 4.40 -6.89 3.49
N SER A 26 5.44 -7.48 4.08
CA SER A 26 6.55 -6.77 4.73
C SER A 26 7.21 -5.70 3.84
N ALA A 27 7.61 -6.04 2.61
CA ALA A 27 8.22 -5.08 1.69
C ALA A 27 7.24 -3.97 1.26
N ILE A 28 5.96 -4.33 1.05
CA ILE A 28 4.91 -3.39 0.66
C ILE A 28 4.62 -2.42 1.82
N SER A 29 4.56 -2.94 3.04
CA SER A 29 4.43 -2.17 4.28
C SER A 29 5.58 -1.19 4.45
N GLN A 30 6.82 -1.66 4.28
CA GLN A 30 8.02 -0.83 4.34
C GLN A 30 7.94 0.35 3.36
N ALA A 31 7.64 0.07 2.08
CA ALA A 31 7.58 1.07 1.03
C ALA A 31 6.47 2.11 1.28
N PHE A 32 5.27 1.65 1.63
CA PHE A 32 4.17 2.58 1.91
C PHE A 32 4.32 3.29 3.26
N GLY A 33 5.05 2.72 4.22
CA GLY A 33 5.45 3.40 5.43
C GLY A 33 6.41 4.56 5.15
N GLU A 34 7.35 4.37 4.21
CA GLU A 34 8.20 5.46 3.71
C GLU A 34 7.35 6.59 3.10
N LEU A 35 6.35 6.24 2.28
CA LEU A 35 5.43 7.22 1.71
C LEU A 35 4.65 7.99 2.78
N CYS A 36 4.15 7.29 3.81
CA CYS A 36 3.44 7.90 4.93
C CYS A 36 4.33 8.93 5.65
N ARG A 37 5.59 8.58 5.94
CA ARG A 37 6.55 9.52 6.53
C ARG A 37 6.84 10.72 5.63
N MET A 38 6.88 10.54 4.30
CA MET A 38 6.99 11.67 3.35
C MET A 38 5.77 12.60 3.43
N ILE A 39 4.56 12.03 3.52
CA ILE A 39 3.31 12.80 3.65
C ILE A 39 3.33 13.64 4.93
N VAL A 40 3.66 13.02 6.07
CA VAL A 40 3.75 13.71 7.37
C VAL A 40 4.75 14.88 7.29
N LYS A 41 5.92 14.67 6.67
CA LYS A 41 6.93 15.72 6.46
C LYS A 41 6.46 16.87 5.57
N LYS A 42 5.59 16.62 4.58
CA LYS A 42 5.00 17.66 3.72
C LYS A 42 4.00 18.53 4.48
N GLY A 43 3.42 18.02 5.56
CA GLY A 43 2.71 18.81 6.57
C GLY A 43 1.21 18.49 6.69
N ALA A 44 0.61 19.04 7.75
CA ALA A 44 -0.72 18.68 8.21
C ALA A 44 -1.85 18.90 7.19
N THR A 45 -1.70 19.85 6.26
CA THR A 45 -2.70 20.07 5.21
C THR A 45 -2.83 18.84 4.30
N LEU A 46 -1.72 18.28 3.84
CA LEU A 46 -1.73 17.08 2.99
C LEU A 46 -2.26 15.87 3.77
N CYS A 47 -1.87 15.72 5.04
CA CYS A 47 -2.40 14.67 5.91
C CYS A 47 -3.93 14.72 5.97
N LYS A 48 -4.51 15.91 6.21
CA LYS A 48 -5.97 16.11 6.28
C LYS A 48 -6.68 15.81 4.95
N GLU A 49 -6.07 16.18 3.82
CA GLU A 49 -6.63 15.87 2.50
C GLU A 49 -6.69 14.36 2.27
N ILE A 50 -5.59 13.65 2.53
CA ILE A 50 -5.51 12.19 2.37
C ILE A 50 -6.44 11.48 3.36
N GLU A 51 -6.45 11.91 4.62
CA GLU A 51 -7.35 11.40 5.64
C GLU A 51 -8.82 11.51 5.20
N ALA A 52 -9.24 12.68 4.72
CA ALA A 52 -10.61 12.91 4.30
C ALA A 52 -11.02 11.96 3.16
N VAL A 53 -10.15 11.75 2.17
CA VAL A 53 -10.41 10.82 1.06
C VAL A 53 -10.50 9.38 1.58
N LEU A 54 -9.51 8.93 2.37
CA LEU A 54 -9.50 7.55 2.87
C LEU A 54 -10.70 7.26 3.78
N ARG A 55 -11.06 8.18 4.67
CA ARG A 55 -12.23 8.00 5.55
C ARG A 55 -13.56 8.01 4.78
N ALA A 56 -13.69 8.86 3.76
CA ALA A 56 -14.90 8.89 2.94
C ALA A 56 -15.12 7.59 2.15
N GLU A 57 -14.05 7.03 1.59
CA GLU A 57 -14.12 5.84 0.72
C GLU A 57 -14.07 4.52 1.49
N LEU A 58 -13.36 4.47 2.62
CA LEU A 58 -13.11 3.24 3.39
C LEU A 58 -13.88 3.17 4.70
N GLN A 59 -14.34 4.30 5.25
CA GLN A 59 -14.98 4.34 6.56
C GLN A 59 -14.12 3.61 7.62
N ASN A 60 -14.64 2.56 8.24
CA ASN A 60 -13.95 1.78 9.27
C ASN A 60 -12.86 0.84 8.69
N GLU A 61 -12.91 0.54 7.38
CA GLU A 61 -11.95 -0.36 6.73
C GLU A 61 -10.55 0.25 6.62
N VAL A 62 -10.40 1.56 6.87
CA VAL A 62 -9.08 2.22 6.94
C VAL A 62 -8.19 1.59 8.02
N TYR A 63 -8.78 1.00 9.06
CA TYR A 63 -8.06 0.29 10.10
C TYR A 63 -7.32 -0.96 9.60
N LEU A 64 -7.86 -1.66 8.59
CA LEU A 64 -7.16 -2.80 7.98
C LEU A 64 -5.82 -2.36 7.38
N LEU A 65 -5.78 -1.15 6.80
CA LEU A 65 -4.54 -0.58 6.28
C LEU A 65 -3.57 -0.22 7.38
N THR A 66 -4.03 0.30 8.53
CA THR A 66 -3.13 0.67 9.63
C THR A 66 -2.55 -0.52 10.40
N GLN A 67 -3.14 -1.70 10.24
CA GLN A 67 -2.54 -2.97 10.69
C GLN A 67 -1.36 -3.38 9.81
N ILE A 68 -1.44 -3.15 8.51
CA ILE A 68 -0.39 -3.52 7.56
C ILE A 68 0.67 -2.42 7.42
N ILE A 69 0.27 -1.15 7.44
CA ILE A 69 1.12 0.04 7.28
C ILE A 69 0.99 0.90 8.54
N PRO A 70 1.73 0.60 9.62
CA PRO A 70 1.57 1.29 10.90
C PRO A 70 1.79 2.81 10.82
N ASP A 71 2.72 3.28 9.98
CA ASP A 71 2.98 4.72 9.76
C ASP A 71 1.75 5.49 9.23
N LEU A 72 0.76 4.80 8.64
CA LEU A 72 -0.47 5.43 8.16
C LEU A 72 -1.24 6.10 9.30
N LYS A 73 -1.13 5.60 10.54
CA LYS A 73 -1.79 6.18 11.71
C LYS A 73 -1.42 7.65 11.93
N GLU A 74 -0.18 8.03 11.63
CA GLU A 74 0.29 9.42 11.74
C GLU A 74 -0.30 10.31 10.63
N VAL A 75 -0.59 9.74 9.46
CA VAL A 75 -1.19 10.48 8.34
C VAL A 75 -2.68 10.75 8.59
N ILE A 76 -3.42 9.76 9.08
CA ILE A 76 -4.88 9.87 9.28
C ILE A 76 -5.29 10.32 10.68
N ASN A 77 -4.32 10.75 11.50
CA ASN A 77 -4.49 11.16 12.88
C ASN A 77 -5.43 10.23 13.67
N GLN A 78 -5.23 8.91 13.49
CA GLN A 78 -6.06 7.92 14.16
C GLN A 78 -5.55 7.77 15.59
N GLU A 79 -6.18 8.50 16.52
CA GLU A 79 -6.13 8.13 17.93
C GLU A 79 -6.70 6.72 18.05
N THR A 80 -6.09 5.92 18.93
CA THR A 80 -6.23 4.47 19.12
C THR A 80 -7.63 4.01 19.56
N GLU A 81 -8.69 4.63 19.06
CA GLU A 81 -10.05 4.18 19.29
C GLU A 81 -10.27 2.93 18.45
N HIS A 82 -10.34 1.83 19.19
CA HIS A 82 -10.63 0.50 18.72
C HIS A 82 -11.98 0.55 17.99
N ALA A 83 -11.95 0.67 16.67
CA ALA A 83 -12.99 0.04 15.89
C ALA A 83 -12.76 -1.45 16.12
N GLU A 84 -13.52 -2.03 17.04
CA GLU A 84 -13.85 -3.44 17.07
C GLU A 84 -14.41 -3.78 15.68
N ALA A 85 -13.53 -3.95 14.70
CA ALA A 85 -13.84 -4.66 13.49
C ALA A 85 -14.23 -6.03 14.01
N SER A 86 -15.51 -6.36 13.88
CA SER A 86 -16.06 -7.64 14.24
C SER A 86 -15.14 -8.73 13.69
N ASP A 87 -14.34 -9.32 14.59
CA ASP A 87 -13.45 -10.46 14.33
C ASP A 87 -14.27 -11.73 13.96
N ASP A 88 -15.59 -11.61 13.82
CA ASP A 88 -16.55 -12.61 13.37
C ASP A 88 -16.61 -12.79 11.83
N ALA A 89 -15.84 -12.03 11.05
CA ALA A 89 -15.77 -12.22 9.60
C ALA A 89 -14.79 -13.34 9.22
N THR A 90 -15.18 -14.23 8.30
CA THR A 90 -14.29 -15.26 7.75
C THR A 90 -13.02 -14.65 7.15
N SER A 91 -11.93 -15.43 7.12
CA SER A 91 -10.63 -15.00 6.53
C SER A 91 -10.78 -14.47 5.10
N GLU A 92 -11.70 -15.05 4.30
CA GLU A 92 -11.97 -14.62 2.93
C GLU A 92 -12.61 -13.23 2.86
N ALA A 93 -13.62 -12.96 3.71
CA ALA A 93 -14.29 -11.67 3.76
C ALA A 93 -13.33 -10.56 4.16
N ARG A 94 -12.40 -10.83 5.10
CA ARG A 94 -11.33 -9.91 5.48
C ARG A 94 -10.39 -9.62 4.31
N GLN A 95 -10.02 -10.63 3.53
CA GLN A 95 -9.15 -10.45 2.35
C GLN A 95 -9.79 -9.56 1.28
N VAL A 96 -11.08 -9.74 1.00
CA VAL A 96 -11.80 -8.90 0.02
C VAL A 96 -11.80 -7.43 0.45
N ARG A 97 -12.06 -7.17 1.74
CA ARG A 97 -12.03 -5.81 2.30
C ARG A 97 -10.64 -5.20 2.27
N LEU A 98 -9.61 -5.98 2.63
CA LEU A 98 -8.22 -5.54 2.57
C LEU A 98 -7.80 -5.20 1.13
N ASN A 99 -8.19 -6.02 0.15
CA ASN A 99 -7.93 -5.76 -1.27
C ASN A 99 -8.59 -4.46 -1.73
N TYR A 100 -9.86 -4.24 -1.36
CA TYR A 100 -10.54 -2.99 -1.66
C TYR A 100 -9.82 -1.79 -1.02
N ALA A 101 -9.43 -1.91 0.25
CA ALA A 101 -8.71 -0.88 0.97
C ALA A 101 -7.37 -0.52 0.31
N PHE A 102 -6.58 -1.51 -0.11
CA PHE A 102 -5.33 -1.28 -0.84
C PHE A 102 -5.54 -0.54 -2.16
N ARG A 103 -6.60 -0.87 -2.92
CA ARG A 103 -6.91 -0.15 -4.15
C ARG A 103 -7.20 1.32 -3.89
N ILE A 104 -8.07 1.62 -2.94
CA ILE A 104 -8.39 3.02 -2.59
C ILE A 104 -7.15 3.75 -2.08
N PHE A 105 -6.35 3.10 -1.22
CA PHE A 105 -5.11 3.65 -0.72
C PHE A 105 -4.17 4.03 -1.87
N VAL A 106 -3.85 3.08 -2.75
CA VAL A 106 -2.90 3.32 -3.84
C VAL A 106 -3.45 4.31 -4.86
N ARG A 107 -4.76 4.34 -5.14
CA ARG A 107 -5.38 5.40 -5.97
C ARG A 107 -5.19 6.77 -5.35
N THR A 108 -5.45 6.91 -4.04
CA THR A 108 -5.29 8.16 -3.30
C THR A 108 -3.83 8.60 -3.34
N MET A 109 -2.90 7.70 -3.06
CA MET A 109 -1.48 7.98 -3.10
C MET A 109 -1.00 8.36 -4.51
N SER A 110 -1.41 7.61 -5.53
CA SER A 110 -1.06 7.90 -6.93
C SER A 110 -1.67 9.23 -7.42
N PHE A 111 -2.79 9.66 -6.84
CA PHE A 111 -3.37 10.97 -7.11
C PHE A 111 -2.58 12.11 -6.48
N HIS A 112 -2.06 11.96 -5.27
CA HIS A 112 -1.23 13.00 -4.65
C HIS A 112 0.22 12.97 -5.16
N PHE A 113 0.71 11.80 -5.57
CA PHE A 113 2.06 11.55 -6.02
C PHE A 113 2.06 10.86 -7.38
N SER A 114 2.24 11.64 -8.46
CA SER A 114 2.11 11.13 -9.83
C SER A 114 3.34 11.47 -10.68
N PRO A 115 4.17 10.48 -11.08
CA PRO A 115 3.97 9.04 -10.86
C PRO A 115 4.32 8.60 -9.43
N LEU A 116 3.63 7.56 -8.96
CA LEU A 116 4.02 6.77 -7.81
C LEU A 116 4.83 5.57 -8.30
N VAL A 117 6.10 5.48 -7.89
CA VAL A 117 7.00 4.39 -8.23
C VAL A 117 7.26 3.54 -6.98
N LEU A 118 6.85 2.28 -7.04
CA LEU A 118 7.06 1.28 -6.00
C LEU A 118 8.15 0.32 -6.46
N CYS A 119 9.32 0.35 -5.82
CA CYS A 119 10.43 -0.55 -6.11
C CYS A 119 10.47 -1.67 -5.06
N LEU A 120 10.39 -2.92 -5.51
CA LEU A 120 10.36 -4.12 -4.68
C LEU A 120 11.55 -5.03 -5.03
N ASP A 121 12.44 -5.20 -4.06
CA ASP A 121 13.63 -6.03 -4.19
C ASP A 121 13.43 -7.43 -3.60
N ASP A 122 14.19 -8.38 -4.15
CA ASP A 122 14.26 -9.78 -3.73
C ASP A 122 12.88 -10.50 -3.78
N LEU A 123 12.12 -10.28 -4.86
CA LEU A 123 10.77 -10.86 -5.06
C LEU A 123 10.71 -12.39 -4.97
N GLN A 124 11.83 -13.11 -5.13
CA GLN A 124 11.86 -14.56 -4.91
C GLN A 124 11.50 -14.97 -3.47
N TRP A 125 11.59 -14.03 -2.51
CA TRP A 125 11.18 -14.23 -1.12
C TRP A 125 9.80 -13.64 -0.80
N ALA A 126 9.07 -13.15 -1.80
CA ALA A 126 7.75 -12.58 -1.58
C ALA A 126 6.74 -13.65 -1.17
N ASP A 127 5.92 -13.34 -0.16
CA ASP A 127 4.79 -14.18 0.22
C ASP A 127 3.66 -14.08 -0.82
N THR A 128 2.79 -15.10 -0.86
CA THR A 128 1.67 -15.15 -1.82
C THR A 128 0.72 -13.96 -1.69
N LEU A 129 0.50 -13.45 -0.47
CA LEU A 129 -0.38 -12.30 -0.25
C LEU A 129 0.23 -11.01 -0.84
N SER A 130 1.54 -10.85 -0.76
CA SER A 130 2.28 -9.78 -1.44
C SER A 130 2.14 -9.86 -2.95
N LEU A 131 2.39 -11.02 -3.56
CA LEU A 131 2.26 -11.20 -5.01
C LEU A 131 0.83 -10.93 -5.49
N ASN A 132 -0.17 -11.43 -4.77
CA ASN A 132 -1.59 -11.18 -5.06
C ASN A 132 -1.93 -9.69 -4.94
N THR A 133 -1.34 -8.98 -3.98
CA THR A 133 -1.54 -7.54 -3.80
C THR A 133 -0.89 -6.76 -4.96
N ILE A 134 0.29 -7.16 -5.43
CA ILE A 134 0.93 -6.55 -6.60
C ILE A 134 0.03 -6.74 -7.85
N GLU A 135 -0.46 -7.96 -8.09
CA GLU A 135 -1.38 -8.24 -9.20
C GLU A 135 -2.68 -7.43 -9.10
N LEU A 136 -3.25 -7.34 -7.90
CA LEU A 136 -4.44 -6.56 -7.60
C LEU A 136 -4.27 -5.08 -7.96
N LEU A 137 -3.10 -4.50 -7.68
CA LEU A 137 -2.77 -3.10 -7.96
C LEU A 137 -2.50 -2.85 -9.45
N LEU A 138 -1.80 -3.77 -10.12
CA LEU A 138 -1.52 -3.69 -11.56
C LEU A 138 -2.79 -3.85 -12.41
N SER A 139 -3.75 -4.65 -11.93
CA SER A 139 -5.03 -4.89 -12.60
C SER A 139 -6.11 -3.83 -12.31
N ASP A 140 -5.79 -2.80 -11.54
CA ASP A 140 -6.76 -1.78 -11.14
C ASP A 140 -7.00 -0.72 -12.23
N VAL A 141 -7.89 -1.03 -13.17
CA VAL A 141 -8.30 -0.15 -14.27
C VAL A 141 -8.99 1.15 -13.83
N GLN A 142 -9.41 1.24 -12.56
CA GLN A 142 -10.00 2.46 -12.03
C GLN A 142 -8.94 3.44 -11.51
N ASN A 143 -7.69 2.99 -11.28
CA ASN A 143 -6.61 3.93 -11.02
C ASN A 143 -6.29 4.72 -12.29
N LYS A 144 -6.60 6.02 -12.26
CA LYS A 144 -6.38 6.93 -13.41
C LYS A 144 -5.03 7.64 -13.36
N CYS A 145 -4.28 7.45 -12.28
CA CYS A 145 -2.98 8.07 -12.07
C CYS A 145 -1.85 7.07 -12.38
N SER A 146 -0.65 7.59 -12.62
CA SER A 146 0.49 6.77 -13.01
C SER A 146 1.05 6.04 -11.79
N LEU A 147 0.91 4.70 -11.78
CA LEU A 147 1.60 3.78 -10.89
C LEU A 147 2.62 2.99 -11.71
N MET A 148 3.85 2.90 -11.21
CA MET A 148 4.89 2.02 -11.75
C MET A 148 5.39 1.11 -10.64
N ILE A 149 5.42 -0.19 -10.90
CA ILE A 149 6.02 -1.17 -9.98
C ILE A 149 7.28 -1.73 -10.65
N ILE A 150 8.39 -1.66 -9.94
CA ILE A 150 9.67 -2.25 -10.34
C ILE A 150 9.92 -3.44 -9.44
N GLY A 151 10.08 -4.62 -10.02
CA GLY A 151 10.36 -5.85 -9.30
C GLY A 151 11.74 -6.41 -9.67
N CYS A 152 12.59 -6.61 -8.68
CA CYS A 152 13.89 -7.27 -8.85
C CYS A 152 13.81 -8.68 -8.26
N TYR A 153 14.26 -9.69 -9.01
CA TYR A 153 14.39 -11.06 -8.51
C TYR A 153 15.67 -11.71 -9.03
N ARG A 154 16.18 -12.69 -8.30
CA ARG A 154 17.35 -13.49 -8.72
C ARG A 154 16.91 -14.79 -9.37
N SER A 155 17.20 -14.94 -10.66
CA SER A 155 16.78 -16.11 -11.45
C SER A 155 17.48 -17.42 -11.06
N ASN A 156 18.61 -17.35 -10.37
CA ASN A 156 19.38 -18.50 -9.90
C ASN A 156 18.94 -19.05 -8.53
N GLU A 157 17.97 -18.41 -7.86
CA GLU A 157 17.38 -18.86 -6.59
C GLU A 157 15.98 -19.50 -6.78
N VAL A 158 15.51 -19.63 -8.04
CA VAL A 158 14.20 -20.20 -8.39
C VAL A 158 14.40 -21.60 -8.98
N GLU A 159 14.67 -22.61 -8.15
CA GLU A 159 14.67 -24.01 -8.59
C GLU A 159 13.25 -24.58 -8.61
N GLY A 160 12.75 -24.92 -9.80
CA GLY A 160 11.79 -26.00 -10.16
C GLY A 160 10.41 -26.13 -9.49
N ASN A 161 10.21 -25.69 -8.25
CA ASN A 161 9.07 -26.04 -7.40
C ASN A 161 8.31 -24.83 -6.83
N HIS A 162 8.46 -23.65 -7.42
CA HIS A 162 7.57 -22.53 -7.10
C HIS A 162 6.25 -22.70 -7.86
N VAL A 163 5.18 -22.99 -7.10
CA VAL A 163 3.76 -22.97 -7.51
C VAL A 163 3.11 -21.73 -6.93
#